data_AF-A0A2M8Q6M2-F1
#
_entry.id   AF-A0A2M8Q6M2-F1
#
_cell.length_a   1.000
_cell.length_b   1.000
_cell.length_c   1.000
_cell.angle_alpha   90.00
_cell.angle_beta   90.00
_cell.angle_gamma   90.00
#
_symmetry.space_group_name_H-M   'P 1'
#
loop_
_entity.id
_entity.type
_entity.pdbx_description
1 polymer ?
#
loop_
_entity_poly.entity_id
_entity_poly.type
_entity_poly.pdbx_seq_one_letter_code
_entity_poly.pdbx_strand_id
1 'polypeptide(L)'
;MIETSPGLTQPEAGGEARARAAATRERILDAAERLFAERGFAGTSLRDITSEARVNLAAVNYHFGSKDELFLATVVRRLEPVNR
;
A
#
# COMPACT_ATOMS: atom_id res chain seq x y z
N MET A 1 -39.52 3.15 -33.39
CA MET A 1 -39.33 4.20 -32.39
C MET A 1 -38.83 3.51 -31.12
N ILE A 2 -37.54 3.69 -30.86
CA ILE A 2 -36.77 3.40 -29.63
C ILE A 2 -36.60 1.92 -29.26
N GLU A 3 -35.42 1.40 -29.60
CA GLU A 3 -34.83 0.17 -29.06
C GLU A 3 -34.59 0.32 -27.56
N THR A 4 -35.27 -0.49 -26.75
CA THR A 4 -34.98 -0.60 -25.33
C THR A 4 -33.78 -1.53 -25.15
N SER A 5 -32.57 -0.96 -25.15
CA SER A 5 -31.40 -1.63 -24.59
C SER A 5 -31.17 -1.13 -23.16
N PRO A 6 -31.40 -1.94 -22.10
CA PRO A 6 -30.78 -1.68 -20.82
C PRO A 6 -29.32 -2.17 -20.93
N GLY A 7 -28.39 -1.23 -20.91
CA GLY A 7 -26.96 -1.49 -20.92
C GLY A 7 -26.54 -2.32 -19.71
N LEU A 8 -26.01 -3.50 -19.97
CA LEU A 8 -25.19 -4.25 -19.02
C LEU A 8 -23.82 -3.55 -18.92
N THR A 9 -23.71 -2.56 -18.04
CA THR A 9 -22.41 -1.95 -17.69
C THR A 9 -22.07 -2.33 -16.25
N GLN A 10 -21.50 -3.52 -16.06
CA GLN A 10 -20.71 -3.81 -14.86
C GLN A 10 -19.38 -4.44 -15.28
N PRO A 11 -18.30 -3.64 -15.20
CA PRO A 11 -17.02 -4.16 -14.71
C PRO A 11 -16.27 -3.17 -13.77
N GLU A 12 -16.97 -2.38 -12.95
CA GLU A 12 -16.33 -1.38 -12.04
C GLU A 12 -15.68 -2.00 -10.77
N ALA A 13 -16.17 -3.15 -10.31
CA ALA A 13 -15.76 -3.73 -9.02
C ALA A 13 -14.27 -4.13 -8.94
N GLY A 14 -13.66 -4.49 -10.08
CA GLY A 14 -12.25 -4.89 -10.14
C GLY A 14 -11.27 -3.72 -10.15
N GLY A 15 -11.72 -2.52 -10.53
CA GLY A 15 -10.90 -1.30 -10.55
C GLY A 15 -10.79 -0.69 -9.16
N GLU A 16 -11.93 -0.55 -8.46
CA GLU A 16 -11.96 0.00 -7.10
C GLU A 16 -11.19 -0.84 -6.09
N ALA A 17 -11.29 -2.17 -6.18
CA ALA A 17 -10.55 -3.07 -5.30
C ALA A 17 -9.03 -2.90 -5.45
N ARG A 18 -8.54 -2.76 -6.69
CA ARG A 18 -7.12 -2.48 -6.95
C ARG A 18 -6.70 -1.11 -6.45
N ALA A 19 -7.54 -0.08 -6.63
CA ALA A 19 -7.27 1.26 -6.11
C ALA A 19 -7.16 1.28 -4.57
N ARG A 20 -8.06 0.56 -3.86
CA ARG A 20 -8.01 0.41 -2.40
C ARG A 20 -6.75 -0.34 -1.94
N ALA A 21 -6.35 -1.38 -2.68
CA ALA A 21 -5.12 -2.13 -2.41
C ALA A 21 -3.87 -1.24 -2.57
N ALA A 22 -3.81 -0.46 -3.67
CA ALA A 22 -2.73 0.51 -3.89
C ALA A 22 -2.68 1.58 -2.79
N ALA A 23 -3.82 2.14 -2.39
CA ALA A 23 -3.89 3.12 -1.31
C ALA A 23 -3.46 2.56 0.05
N THR A 24 -3.71 1.27 0.29
CA THR A 24 -3.24 0.57 1.50
C THR A 24 -1.74 0.37 1.47
N ARG A 25 -1.19 -0.04 0.32
CA ARG A 25 0.24 -0.17 0.11
C ARG A 25 0.99 1.14 0.37
N GLU A 26 0.49 2.27 -0.16
CA GLU A 26 1.12 3.58 0.06
C GLU A 26 1.11 4.00 1.53
N ARG A 27 -0.01 3.83 2.25
CA ARG A 27 -0.08 4.14 3.69
C ARG A 27 0.93 3.33 4.50
N ILE A 28 1.16 2.07 4.13
CA ILE A 28 2.16 1.22 4.79
C ILE A 28 3.57 1.77 4.54
N LEU A 29 3.87 2.18 3.30
CA LEU A 29 5.18 2.74 2.94
C LEU A 29 5.43 4.07 3.63
N ASP A 30 4.44 4.96 3.72
CA ASP A 30 4.54 6.23 4.42
C ASP A 30 4.85 6.04 5.92
N ALA A 31 4.14 5.13 6.58
CA ALA A 31 4.35 4.81 7.99
C ALA A 31 5.72 4.15 8.22
N ALA A 32 6.09 3.20 7.36
CA ALA A 32 7.37 2.50 7.43
C ALA A 32 8.53 3.48 7.25
N GLU A 33 8.46 4.36 6.26
CA GLU A 33 9.45 5.39 6.00
C GLU A 33 9.69 6.27 7.22
N ARG A 34 8.61 6.81 7.79
CA ARG A 34 8.71 7.69 8.95
C ARG A 34 9.34 6.97 10.14
N LEU A 35 8.85 5.78 10.46
CA LEU A 35 9.33 5.03 11.62
C LEU A 35 10.76 4.53 11.44
N PHE A 36 11.15 4.07 10.24
CA PHE A 36 12.52 3.67 9.96
C PHE A 36 13.47 4.86 10.00
N ALA A 37 13.05 6.05 9.55
CA ALA A 37 13.86 7.26 9.64
C ALA A 37 14.04 7.74 11.10
N GLU A 38 13.00 7.65 11.93
CA GLU A 38 13.03 8.09 13.33
C GLU A 38 13.77 7.12 14.26
N ARG A 39 13.59 5.80 14.07
CA ARG A 39 13.98 4.76 15.05
C ARG A 39 15.00 3.76 14.51
N GLY A 40 15.30 3.83 13.22
CA GLY A 40 16.12 2.84 12.52
C GLY A 40 15.40 1.51 12.33
N PHE A 41 16.00 0.62 11.53
CA PHE A 41 15.41 -0.70 11.24
C PHE A 41 15.16 -1.53 12.49
N ALA A 42 16.13 -1.62 13.42
CA ALA A 42 15.99 -2.43 14.64
C ALA A 42 14.91 -1.90 15.60
N GLY A 43 14.72 -0.58 15.68
CA GLY A 43 13.78 0.09 16.59
C GLY A 43 12.33 0.13 16.11
N THR A 44 12.05 -0.39 14.91
CA THR A 44 10.70 -0.40 14.33
C THR A 44 10.19 -1.82 14.17
N SER A 45 9.00 -2.14 14.70
CA SER A 45 8.34 -3.43 14.43
C SER A 45 7.28 -3.31 13.33
N LEU A 46 6.92 -4.45 12.71
CA LEU A 46 5.78 -4.50 11.79
C LEU A 46 4.48 -4.06 12.47
N ARG A 47 4.34 -4.30 13.78
CA ARG A 47 3.16 -3.87 14.56
C ARG A 47 3.09 -2.35 14.66
N ASP A 48 4.21 -1.69 14.94
CA ASP A 48 4.27 -0.22 14.99
C ASP A 48 3.84 0.38 13.66
N ILE A 49 4.34 -0.17 12.55
CA ILE A 49 4.00 0.27 11.19
C ILE A 49 2.51 0.06 10.90
N THR A 50 1.96 -1.12 11.22
CA THR A 50 0.53 -1.41 10.97
C THR A 50 -0.39 -0.51 11.78
N SER A 51 0.00 -0.20 13.03
CA SER A 51 -0.73 0.69 13.92
C SER A 51 -0.76 2.11 13.36
N GLU A 52 0.42 2.61 12.95
CA GLU A 52 0.57 3.94 12.36
C GLU A 52 -0.19 4.09 11.04
N ALA A 53 -0.06 3.10 10.14
CA ALA A 53 -0.74 3.09 8.84
C ALA A 53 -2.26 2.84 8.95
N ARG A 54 -2.76 2.48 10.15
CA ARG A 54 -4.15 2.05 10.42
C ARG A 54 -4.57 0.92 9.48
N VAL A 55 -3.76 -0.14 9.44
CA VAL A 55 -3.99 -1.35 8.64
C VAL A 55 -3.84 -2.60 9.52
N ASN A 56 -4.34 -3.72 9.03
CA ASN A 56 -4.09 -5.02 9.66
C ASN A 56 -2.73 -5.58 9.23
N LEU A 57 -2.07 -6.33 10.11
CA LEU A 57 -0.85 -7.09 9.81
C LEU A 57 -1.01 -8.01 8.61
N ALA A 58 -2.20 -8.59 8.41
CA ALA A 58 -2.50 -9.41 7.22
C ALA A 58 -2.32 -8.63 5.91
N ALA A 59 -2.64 -7.33 5.89
CA ALA A 59 -2.45 -6.49 4.71
C ALA A 59 -0.96 -6.24 4.44
N VAL A 60 -0.15 -6.05 5.49
CA VAL A 60 1.30 -5.90 5.34
C VAL A 60 1.93 -7.18 4.82
N ASN A 61 1.59 -8.34 5.39
CA ASN A 61 2.07 -9.63 4.91
C ASN A 61 1.65 -9.89 3.46
N TYR A 62 0.44 -9.49 3.06
CA TYR A 62 -0.02 -9.61 1.67
C TYR A 62 0.76 -8.71 0.70
N HIS A 63 1.06 -7.47 1.10
CA HIS A 63 1.71 -6.50 0.20
C HIS A 63 3.24 -6.61 0.16
N PHE A 64 3.87 -7.01 1.26
CA PHE A 64 5.32 -6.95 1.42
C PHE A 64 5.95 -8.25 1.92
N GLY A 65 5.18 -9.20 2.46
CA GLY A 65 5.71 -10.46 2.97
C GLY A 65 6.39 -10.31 4.33
N SER A 66 7.51 -9.59 4.39
CA SER A 66 8.38 -9.46 5.56
C SER A 66 8.80 -8.03 5.89
N LYS A 67 9.41 -7.84 7.06
CA LYS A 67 9.95 -6.54 7.49
C LYS A 67 11.13 -6.10 6.62
N ASP A 68 11.99 -7.03 6.23
CA ASP A 68 13.14 -6.80 5.36
C ASP A 68 12.69 -6.37 3.96
N GLU A 69 11.70 -7.05 3.39
CA GLU A 69 11.12 -6.67 2.09
C GLU A 69 10.41 -5.31 2.15
N LEU A 70 9.69 -5.02 3.25
CA LEU A 70 9.10 -3.70 3.46
C LEU A 70 10.18 -2.61 3.57
N PHE A 71 11.26 -2.87 4.31
CA PHE A 71 12.38 -1.94 4.42
C PHE A 71 13.04 -1.68 3.06
N LEU A 72 13.31 -2.73 2.28
CA LEU A 72 13.83 -2.59 0.92
C LEU A 72 12.87 -1.80 0.03
N ALA A 73 11.56 -2.06 0.09
CA ALA A 73 10.57 -1.33 -0.68
C ALA A 73 10.53 0.16 -0.30
N THR A 74 10.64 0.49 0.98
CA THR A 74 10.75 1.87 1.47
C THR A 74 12.02 2.55 0.97
N VAL A 75 13.17 1.86 1.04
CA VAL A 75 14.46 2.38 0.55
C VAL A 75 14.42 2.61 -0.96
N VAL A 76 13.89 1.65 -1.73
CA VAL A 76 13.73 1.78 -3.18
C VAL A 76 12.84 2.97 -3.52
N ARG A 77 11.68 3.13 -2.85
CA ARG A 77 10.79 4.29 -3.05
C ARG A 77 11.50 5.63 -2.84
N ARG A 78 12.45 5.68 -1.90
CA ARG A 78 13.24 6.88 -1.61
C ARG A 78 14.43 7.09 -2.54
N LEU A 79 14.95 6.02 -3.13
CA LEU A 79 16.07 6.04 -4.08
C LEU A 79 15.63 6.15 -5.54
N GLU A 80 14.35 5.93 -5.85
CA GLU A 80 13.81 6.22 -7.19
C GLU A 80 14.10 7.69 -7.51
N PRO A 81 14.76 7.98 -8.64
CA PRO A 81 15.20 9.32 -8.95
C PRO A 81 13.98 10.24 -8.98
N VAL A 82 14.02 11.27 -8.12
CA VAL A 82 13.09 12.41 -8.07
C VAL A 82 13.13 13.24 -9.36
N ASN A 83 13.78 12.74 -10.42
CA ASN A 83 14.00 13.45 -11.66
C ASN A 83 12.74 13.33 -12.53
N ARG A 84 11.86 14.33 -12.38
CA ARG A 84 10.92 14.74 -13.41
C ARG A 84 10.96 16.24 -13.59
#